data_AF-A0A377LPF3-F1
#
_entry.id   AF-A0A377LPF3-F1
#
_cell.length_a   1.000
_cell.length_b   1.000
_cell.length_c   1.000
_cell.angle_alpha   90.00
_cell.angle_beta   90.00
_cell.angle_gamma   90.00
#
_symmetry.space_group_name_H-M   'P 1'
#
loop_
_entity.id
_entity.type
_entity.pdbx_description
1 polymer ?
#
loop_
_entity_poly.entity_id
_entity_poly.type
_entity_poly.pdbx_seq_one_letter_code
_entity_poly.pdbx_strand_id
1 'polypeptide(L)'
;MALNVLGAQFDKLLNVTLCYPENDKTPFFDMLSGKLTRIVVRVDLVPIDTELHGDYVNDKNFKRRFQLWLNTLWKEKDEQIENIKASNKNAGH
;
A
#
# COMPACT_ATOMS: atom_id res chain seq x y z
N MET A 1 -20.55 0.28 -0.91
CA MET A 1 -20.88 -1.11 -0.49
C MET A 1 -19.73 -2.07 -0.81
N ALA A 2 -18.48 -1.76 -0.41
CA ALA A 2 -17.34 -2.67 -0.57
C ALA A 2 -16.68 -3.05 0.77
N LEU A 3 -16.88 -2.25 1.81
CA LEU A 3 -16.30 -2.50 3.14
C LEU A 3 -17.18 -3.39 4.06
N ASN A 4 -18.45 -3.62 3.74
CA ASN A 4 -19.34 -4.45 4.59
C ASN A 4 -19.01 -5.95 4.57
N VAL A 5 -18.17 -6.40 3.63
CA VAL A 5 -17.79 -7.82 3.47
C VAL A 5 -16.45 -8.13 4.15
N LEU A 6 -15.73 -7.11 4.66
CA LEU A 6 -14.42 -7.23 5.29
C LEU A 6 -14.50 -7.61 6.79
N GLY A 7 -15.60 -8.24 7.22
CA GLY A 7 -15.78 -8.72 8.59
C GLY A 7 -14.94 -9.97 8.87
N ALA A 8 -15.49 -10.90 9.66
CA ALA A 8 -14.85 -12.08 10.28
C ALA A 8 -13.98 -13.04 9.41
N GLN A 9 -13.73 -12.75 8.13
CA GLN A 9 -12.85 -13.52 7.23
C GLN A 9 -11.55 -12.77 6.86
N PHE A 10 -11.29 -11.62 7.47
CA PHE A 10 -10.15 -10.78 7.15
C PHE A 10 -8.94 -11.14 8.04
N ASP A 11 -8.40 -12.35 7.86
CA ASP A 11 -7.30 -12.87 8.70
C ASP A 11 -5.93 -12.28 8.35
N LYS A 12 -5.75 -11.85 7.09
CA LYS A 12 -4.46 -11.41 6.53
C LYS A 12 -4.69 -10.28 5.53
N LEU A 13 -3.99 -9.15 5.70
CA LEU A 13 -3.99 -8.06 4.74
C LEU A 13 -2.85 -8.25 3.75
N LEU A 14 -3.19 -8.41 2.46
CA LEU A 14 -2.20 -8.37 1.39
C LEU A 14 -1.86 -6.90 1.09
N ASN A 15 -0.67 -6.49 1.50
CA ASN A 15 -0.13 -5.18 1.22
C ASN A 15 0.71 -5.22 -0.07
N VAL A 16 0.17 -4.70 -1.17
CA VAL A 16 0.91 -4.55 -2.44
C VAL A 16 1.25 -3.09 -2.67
N THR A 17 2.52 -2.81 -2.94
CA THR A 17 3.03 -1.50 -3.32
C THR A 17 3.73 -1.60 -4.68
N LEU A 18 3.31 -0.76 -5.63
CA LEU A 18 3.83 -0.72 -6.99
C LEU A 18 4.43 0.66 -7.24
N CYS A 19 5.73 0.71 -7.54
CA CYS A 19 6.46 1.96 -7.74
C CYS A 19 7.16 1.97 -9.09
N TYR A 20 7.05 3.10 -9.80
CA TYR A 20 7.69 3.38 -11.08
C TYR A 20 8.75 4.49 -10.89
N PRO A 21 9.93 4.19 -10.33
CA PRO A 21 10.85 5.21 -9.82
C PRO A 21 11.36 6.18 -10.89
N GLU A 22 11.44 5.75 -12.15
CA GLU A 22 11.98 6.53 -13.27
C GLU A 22 10.90 7.16 -14.16
N ASN A 23 9.64 6.69 -14.04
CA ASN A 23 8.53 7.08 -14.91
C ASN A 23 7.29 7.45 -14.09
N ASP A 24 7.45 8.41 -13.17
CA ASP A 24 6.42 8.80 -12.20
C ASP A 24 5.27 9.60 -12.83
N LYS A 25 5.54 10.33 -13.93
CA LYS A 25 4.55 11.21 -14.59
C LYS A 25 3.65 10.48 -15.58
N THR A 26 4.17 9.48 -16.28
CA THR A 26 3.49 8.84 -17.42
C THR A 26 3.67 7.31 -17.47
N PRO A 27 3.56 6.58 -16.35
CA PRO A 27 3.96 5.16 -16.28
C PRO A 27 3.23 4.27 -17.30
N PHE A 28 1.94 4.50 -17.53
CA PHE A 28 1.16 3.73 -18.49
C PHE A 28 1.57 4.00 -19.95
N PHE A 29 1.84 5.27 -20.29
CA PHE A 29 2.27 5.64 -21.63
C PHE A 29 3.71 5.20 -21.90
N ASP A 30 4.59 5.28 -20.90
CA ASP A 30 5.96 4.80 -20.97
C ASP A 30 6.01 3.27 -21.10
N MET A 31 5.07 2.55 -20.47
CA MET A 31 4.88 1.12 -20.68
C MET A 31 4.52 0.80 -22.14
N LEU A 32 3.50 1.48 -22.69
CA LEU A 32 3.04 1.26 -24.06
C LEU A 32 4.08 1.66 -25.12
N SER A 33 4.90 2.66 -24.83
CA SER A 33 5.97 3.15 -25.71
C SER A 33 7.31 2.44 -25.53
N GLY A 34 7.40 1.45 -24.63
CA GLY A 34 8.62 0.68 -24.36
C GLY A 34 9.70 1.46 -23.60
N LYS A 35 9.36 2.61 -23.02
CA LYS A 35 10.23 3.49 -22.23
C LYS A 35 10.19 3.19 -20.73
N LEU A 36 9.33 2.26 -20.31
CA LEU A 36 9.29 1.81 -18.93
C LEU A 36 10.54 0.99 -18.61
N THR A 37 11.48 1.62 -17.93
CA THR A 37 12.80 1.07 -17.60
C THR A 37 12.76 0.18 -16.37
N ARG A 38 11.96 0.55 -15.35
CA ARG A 38 11.97 -0.13 -14.06
C ARG A 38 10.62 -0.11 -13.36
N ILE A 39 10.24 -1.26 -12.81
CA ILE A 39 9.08 -1.46 -11.94
C ILE A 39 9.58 -2.08 -10.64
N VAL A 40 9.23 -1.49 -9.51
CA VAL A 40 9.49 -2.06 -8.18
C VAL A 40 8.16 -2.52 -7.60
N VAL A 41 8.04 -3.83 -7.39
CA VAL A 41 6.88 -4.46 -6.75
C VAL A 41 7.28 -4.93 -5.36
N ARG A 42 6.54 -4.49 -4.35
CA ARG A 42 6.67 -5.01 -2.98
C ARG A 42 5.36 -5.63 -2.56
N VAL A 43 5.44 -6.83 -2.01
CA VAL A 43 4.29 -7.59 -1.52
C VAL A 43 4.62 -8.02 -0.10
N ASP A 44 3.87 -7.48 0.84
CA ASP A 44 3.99 -7.79 2.25
C ASP A 44 2.66 -8.38 2.72
N LEU A 45 2.72 -9.47 3.46
CA LEU A 45 1.55 -10.04 4.11
C LEU A 45 1.52 -9.55 5.54
N VAL A 46 0.59 -8.65 5.84
CA VAL A 46 0.46 -8.06 7.18
C VAL A 46 -0.56 -8.89 7.95
N PRO A 47 -0.17 -9.55 9.06
CA PRO A 47 -1.13 -10.22 9.92
C PRO A 47 -2.05 -9.16 10.51
N ILE A 48 -3.36 -9.40 10.43
CA ILE A 48 -4.32 -8.57 11.14
C ILE A 48 -4.38 -9.14 12.55
N ASP A 49 -3.97 -8.33 13.52
CA ASP A 49 -4.03 -8.73 14.91
C ASP A 49 -5.48 -9.00 15.31
N THR A 50 -5.70 -9.92 16.23
CA THR A 50 -7.00 -10.21 16.84
C THR A 50 -7.67 -8.98 17.45
N GLU A 51 -6.91 -7.94 17.83
CA GLU A 51 -7.45 -6.65 18.28
C GLU A 51 -8.13 -5.83 17.14
N LEU A 52 -7.78 -6.14 15.90
CA LEU A 52 -8.38 -5.62 14.67
C LEU A 52 -9.46 -6.57 14.12
N HIS A 53 -9.88 -7.59 14.89
CA HIS A 53 -11.09 -8.36 14.62
C HIS A 53 -12.27 -7.71 15.35
N GLY A 54 -13.18 -7.11 14.58
CA GLY A 54 -14.34 -6.42 15.15
C GLY A 54 -15.34 -6.01 14.09
N ASP A 55 -16.50 -5.54 14.56
CA ASP A 55 -17.57 -5.09 13.68
C ASP A 55 -17.27 -3.68 13.15
N TYR A 56 -16.60 -3.63 11.98
CA TYR A 56 -16.30 -2.38 11.30
C TYR A 56 -17.53 -1.52 10.98
N VAL A 57 -18.72 -2.14 10.89
CA VAL A 57 -19.96 -1.48 10.48
C VAL A 57 -20.69 -0.90 11.69
N ASN A 58 -20.79 -1.67 12.77
CA ASN A 58 -21.60 -1.31 13.93
C ASN A 58 -20.79 -0.74 15.11
N ASP A 59 -19.46 -0.93 15.16
CA ASP A 59 -18.60 -0.37 16.21
C ASP A 59 -17.79 0.86 15.71
N LYS A 60 -18.26 2.05 16.11
CA LYS A 60 -17.60 3.32 15.81
C LYS A 60 -16.20 3.46 16.42
N ASN A 61 -15.98 2.90 17.62
CA ASN A 61 -14.69 2.97 18.29
C ASN A 61 -13.68 2.07 17.59
N PHE A 62 -14.10 0.87 17.19
CA PHE A 62 -13.31 -0.04 16.37
C PHE A 62 -12.94 0.59 15.03
N LYS A 63 -13.92 1.16 14.31
CA LYS A 63 -13.68 1.86 13.04
C LYS A 63 -12.59 2.93 13.17
N ARG A 64 -12.62 3.72 14.25
CA ARG A 64 -11.60 4.76 14.51
C ARG A 64 -10.21 4.15 14.73
N ARG A 65 -10.09 3.07 15.51
CA ARG A 65 -8.80 2.37 15.72
C ARG A 65 -8.25 1.80 14.43
N PHE A 66 -9.10 1.15 13.63
CA PHE A 66 -8.71 0.60 12.33
C PHE A 66 -8.26 1.70 11.35
N GLN A 67 -8.97 2.83 11.30
CA GLN A 67 -8.56 3.97 10.47
C GLN A 67 -7.21 4.54 10.91
N LEU A 68 -6.94 4.65 12.21
CA LEU A 68 -5.64 5.09 12.72
C LEU A 68 -4.53 4.13 12.31
N TRP A 69 -4.76 2.82 12.46
CA TRP A 69 -3.82 1.79 12.02
C TRP A 69 -3.55 1.85 10.51
N LEU A 70 -4.61 1.98 9.68
CA LEU A 70 -4.47 2.13 8.23
C LEU A 70 -3.65 3.37 7.85
N ASN A 71 -3.87 4.50 8.53
CA ASN A 71 -3.12 5.71 8.28
C ASN A 71 -1.63 5.54 8.59
N THR A 72 -1.28 4.82 9.66
CA THR A 72 0.11 4.46 9.96
C THR A 72 0.70 3.60 8.83
N LEU A 73 -0.02 2.57 8.38
CA LEU A 73 0.42 1.71 7.29
C LEU A 73 0.63 2.50 5.98
N TRP A 74 -0.23 3.47 5.68
CA TRP A 74 -0.05 4.35 4.52
C TRP A 74 1.18 5.24 4.65
N LYS A 75 1.39 5.85 5.82
CA LYS A 75 2.58 6.68 6.06
C LYS A 75 3.88 5.89 5.87
N GLU A 76 3.94 4.66 6.37
CA GLU A 76 5.10 3.78 6.17
C GLU A 76 5.34 3.47 4.69
N LYS A 77 4.28 3.25 3.89
CA LYS A 77 4.42 3.07 2.44
C LYS A 77 4.97 4.31 1.75
N ASP A 78 4.48 5.48 2.12
CA ASP A 78 4.94 6.74 1.54
C ASP A 78 6.45 6.91 1.79
N GLU A 79 6.91 6.69 3.03
CA GLU A 79 8.34 6.72 3.37
C GLU A 79 9.15 5.67 2.59
N GLN A 80 8.61 4.45 2.42
CA GLN A 80 9.25 3.42 1.60
C GLN A 80 9.35 3.80 0.12
N ILE A 81 8.29 4.37 -0.46
CA ILE A 81 8.27 4.82 -1.86
C ILE A 81 9.29 5.94 -2.06
N GLU A 82 9.36 6.90 -1.14
CA GLU A 82 10.35 7.97 -1.18
C GLU A 82 11.78 7.42 -1.10
N ASN A 83 12.04 6.45 -0.21
CA ASN A 83 13.34 5.79 -0.13
C ASN A 83 13.72 5.04 -1.42
N ILE A 84 12.75 4.38 -2.07
CA ILE A 84 12.95 3.72 -3.36
C ILE A 84 13.28 4.77 -4.42
N LYS A 85 12.54 5.88 -4.50
CA LYS A 85 12.81 6.98 -5.43
C LYS A 85 14.19 7.60 -5.19
N ALA A 86 14.55 7.87 -3.94
CA ALA A 86 15.83 8.46 -3.55
C ALA A 86 17.03 7.56 -3.88
N SER A 87 16.93 6.26 -3.58
CA SER A 87 17.99 5.29 -3.89
C SER A 87 18.22 5.15 -5.40
N ASN A 88 17.14 5.19 -6.19
CA ASN A 88 17.24 5.11 -7.65
C ASN A 88 17.80 6.39 -8.28
N LYS A 89 17.56 7.57 -7.70
CA LYS A 89 18.15 8.83 -8.18
C LYS A 89 19.68 8.84 -8.12
N ASN A 90 20.28 8.11 -7.18
CA ASN A 90 21.73 8.04 -6.99
C ASN A 90 22.44 6.95 -7.82
N ALA A 91 21.69 6.02 -8.42
CA ALA A 91 22.24 4.90 -9.19
C ALA A 91 22.35 5.17 -10.70
N GLY A 92 21.89 6.34 -11.17
CA GLY A 92 21.90 6.76 -12.57
C GLY A 92 23.06 7.69 -12.96
N HIS A 93 24.18 7.67 -12.23
CA HIS A 93 25.35 8.49 -12.53
C HIS A 93 26.49 7.72 -13.19
#